data_AF-A0A953ISG6-F1
#
_entry.id   AF-A0A953ISG6-F1
#
_cell.length_a   1.000
_cell.length_b   1.000
_cell.length_c   1.000
_cell.angle_alpha   90.00
_cell.angle_beta   90.00
_cell.angle_gamma   90.00
#
_symmetry.space_group_name_H-M   'P 1'
#
loop_
_entity.id
_entity.type
_entity.pdbx_description
1 polymer ?
#
loop_
_entity_poly.entity_id
_entity_poly.type
_entity_poly.pdbx_seq_one_letter_code
_entity_poly.pdbx_strand_id
1 'polypeptide(L)'
;TGASNDFERATDIARRMVTQWGMSDALGTMVYGENEGEVFLGRSITTHKNVSEATMQQVDAEIRRIIDQQYGLARRLIEENRDKVEAMTQALLEWETLDADQINDIMAGKPPREPKRTTPPASTPADNSPGAAPNAAAPA
;
A
#
# COMPACT_ATOMS: atom_id res chain seq x y z
N THR A 1 -15.16 -6.59 11.29
CA THR A 1 -14.51 -5.25 11.36
C THR A 1 -13.60 -5.10 10.15
N GLY A 2 -13.37 -3.90 9.63
CA GLY A 2 -12.69 -3.68 8.34
C GLY A 2 -11.19 -3.98 8.29
N ALA A 3 -10.55 -4.28 9.43
CA ALA A 3 -9.09 -4.44 9.54
C ALA A 3 -8.57 -5.83 9.11
N SER A 4 -9.43 -6.79 8.76
CA SER A 4 -9.00 -8.16 8.41
C SER A 4 -8.01 -8.21 7.24
N ASN A 5 -8.25 -7.37 6.23
CA ASN A 5 -7.41 -7.27 5.04
C ASN A 5 -6.00 -6.73 5.38
N ASP A 6 -5.88 -5.84 6.37
CA ASP A 6 -4.57 -5.33 6.81
C ASP A 6 -3.76 -6.40 7.52
N PHE A 7 -4.39 -7.21 8.38
CA PHE A 7 -3.72 -8.32 9.05
C PHE A 7 -3.27 -9.40 8.06
N GLU A 8 -4.09 -9.71 7.07
CA GLU A 8 -3.75 -10.66 6.01
C GLU A 8 -2.53 -10.20 5.22
N ARG A 9 -2.54 -8.95 4.73
CA ARG A 9 -1.40 -8.36 4.02
C ARG A 9 -0.13 -8.28 4.86
N ALA A 10 -0.24 -7.83 6.11
CA ALA A 10 0.90 -7.74 7.01
C ALA A 10 1.52 -9.12 7.26
N THR A 11 0.69 -10.14 7.46
CA THR A 11 1.12 -11.53 7.67
C THR A 11 1.80 -12.10 6.43
N ASP A 12 1.25 -11.83 5.24
CA ASP A 12 1.85 -12.26 3.97
C ASP A 12 3.23 -11.63 3.73
N ILE A 13 3.37 -10.32 3.97
CA ILE A 13 4.67 -9.64 3.89
C ILE A 13 5.66 -10.24 4.89
N ALA A 14 5.27 -10.41 6.16
CA ALA A 14 6.12 -11.01 7.18
C ALA A 14 6.53 -12.44 6.82
N ARG A 15 5.62 -13.24 6.25
CA ARG A 15 5.94 -14.58 5.74
C ARG A 15 7.01 -14.52 4.66
N ARG A 16 6.88 -13.66 3.65
CA ARG A 16 7.89 -13.50 2.58
C ARG A 16 9.23 -12.99 3.11
N MET A 17 9.21 -12.06 4.07
CA MET A 17 10.43 -11.59 4.75
C MET A 17 11.22 -12.76 5.33
N VAL A 18 10.55 -13.68 6.01
CA VAL A 18 11.18 -14.82 6.67
C VAL A 18 11.55 -15.93 5.68
N THR A 19 10.64 -16.29 4.76
CA THR A 19 10.81 -17.50 3.94
C THR A 19 11.46 -17.27 2.58
N GLN A 20 11.41 -16.05 2.04
CA GLN A 20 11.89 -15.74 0.68
C GLN A 20 13.04 -14.74 0.69
N TRP A 21 13.00 -13.73 1.56
CA TRP A 21 14.02 -12.67 1.58
C TRP A 21 15.13 -12.89 2.59
N GLY A 22 14.98 -13.87 3.48
CA GLY A 22 16.01 -14.21 4.48
C GLY A 22 16.20 -13.10 5.52
N MET A 23 15.14 -12.36 5.84
CA MET A 23 15.14 -11.24 6.78
C MET A 23 14.79 -11.68 8.21
N SER A 24 15.33 -12.82 8.62
CA SER A 24 15.26 -13.29 10.00
C SER A 24 16.65 -13.67 10.49
N ASP A 25 17.10 -13.07 11.59
CA ASP A 25 18.40 -13.37 12.18
C ASP A 25 18.48 -14.83 12.70
N ALA A 26 17.34 -15.38 13.12
CA ALA A 26 17.24 -16.74 13.65
C ALA A 26 17.35 -17.81 12.55
N LEU A 27 16.86 -17.51 11.35
CA LEU A 27 16.82 -18.44 10.22
C LEU A 27 17.89 -18.12 9.15
N GLY A 28 18.48 -16.92 9.22
CA GLY A 28 19.49 -16.46 8.27
C GLY A 28 18.94 -16.23 6.87
N THR A 29 19.84 -16.09 5.90
CA THR A 29 19.51 -15.69 4.52
C THR A 29 19.01 -16.85 3.65
N MET A 30 18.56 -17.96 4.23
CA MET A 30 18.13 -19.14 3.47
C MET A 30 16.69 -19.00 2.99
N VAL A 31 16.43 -19.42 1.75
CA VAL A 31 15.08 -19.46 1.17
C VAL A 31 14.41 -20.79 1.54
N TYR A 32 13.31 -20.69 2.29
CA TYR A 32 12.49 -21.80 2.78
C TYR A 32 11.20 -22.00 1.96
N GLY A 33 10.73 -20.98 1.27
CA GLY A 33 9.51 -21.02 0.45
C GLY A 33 9.78 -21.17 -1.05
N GLU A 34 8.81 -21.70 -1.78
CA GLU A 34 8.81 -21.66 -3.25
C GLU A 34 8.42 -20.23 -3.71
N ASN A 35 9.03 -19.76 -4.80
CA ASN A 35 8.53 -18.60 -5.52
C ASN A 35 7.30 -19.05 -6.31
N GLU A 36 6.09 -18.62 -5.90
CA GLU A 36 4.84 -18.86 -6.65
C GLU A 36 4.79 -18.15 -8.02
N GLY A 37 5.91 -17.59 -8.50
CA GLY A 37 5.97 -16.68 -9.65
C GLY A 37 6.56 -17.23 -10.96
N GLU A 38 7.15 -18.43 -11.02
CA GLU A 38 7.71 -18.96 -12.27
C GLU A 38 6.84 -20.08 -12.88
N VAL A 39 5.81 -19.68 -13.64
CA VAL A 39 5.16 -20.56 -14.63
C VAL A 39 6.00 -20.51 -15.91
N PHE A 40 7.14 -21.21 -15.94
CA PHE A 40 7.94 -21.35 -17.16
C PHE A 40 7.51 -22.60 -17.95
N LEU A 41 7.34 -22.44 -19.27
CA LEU A 41 6.93 -23.48 -20.21
C LEU A 41 7.73 -24.79 -20.02
N GLY A 42 7.09 -25.84 -19.50
CA GLY A 42 7.43 -27.22 -19.85
C GLY A 42 8.18 -28.09 -18.82
N ARG A 43 8.60 -27.59 -17.65
CA ARG A 43 9.01 -28.45 -16.52
C ARG A 43 8.70 -27.75 -15.20
N SER A 44 7.50 -27.97 -14.69
CA SER A 44 7.19 -27.72 -13.28
C SER A 44 8.01 -28.72 -12.45
N ILE A 45 9.25 -28.37 -12.13
CA ILE A 45 9.90 -28.97 -10.96
C ILE A 45 9.36 -28.16 -9.79
N THR A 46 8.16 -28.51 -9.36
CA THR A 46 7.67 -28.19 -8.02
C THR A 46 8.65 -28.88 -7.07
N THR A 47 9.75 -28.19 -6.74
CA THR A 47 10.70 -28.65 -5.74
C THR A 47 10.05 -28.32 -4.42
N HIS A 48 9.12 -29.18 -3.99
CA HIS A 48 8.68 -29.23 -2.60
C HIS A 48 9.92 -29.54 -1.77
N LYS A 49 10.63 -28.49 -1.34
CA LYS A 49 11.65 -28.62 -0.32
C LYS A 49 10.89 -29.04 0.94
N ASN A 50 11.12 -30.28 1.37
CA ASN A 50 10.61 -30.78 2.64
C ASN A 50 11.29 -30.00 3.76
N VAL A 51 10.72 -28.85 4.13
CA VAL A 51 11.12 -28.10 5.32
C VAL A 51 10.72 -28.92 6.54
N SER A 52 11.64 -29.08 7.50
CA SER A 52 11.33 -29.84 8.71
C SER A 52 10.25 -29.15 9.54
N GLU A 53 9.46 -29.91 10.30
CA GLU A 53 8.46 -29.35 11.21
C GLU A 53 9.09 -28.36 12.19
N ALA A 54 10.27 -28.68 12.72
CA ALA A 54 11.03 -27.80 13.61
C ALA A 54 11.37 -26.46 12.95
N THR A 55 11.72 -26.48 11.66
CA THR A 55 11.97 -25.25 10.89
C THR A 55 10.69 -24.46 10.64
N MET A 56 9.57 -25.12 10.33
CA MET A 56 8.27 -24.45 10.18
C MET A 56 7.81 -23.77 11.47
N GLN A 57 8.02 -24.43 12.61
CA GLN A 57 7.75 -23.84 13.93
C GLN A 57 8.59 -22.56 14.17
N GLN A 58 9.87 -22.58 13.77
CA GLN A 58 10.73 -21.39 13.84
C GLN A 58 10.26 -20.27 12.90
N VAL A 59 9.84 -20.61 11.68
CA VAL A 59 9.28 -19.63 10.72
C VAL A 59 8.04 -18.97 11.30
N ASP A 60 7.09 -19.74 11.81
CA ASP A 60 5.85 -19.19 12.38
C ASP A 60 6.12 -18.33 13.63
N ALA A 61 7.11 -18.73 14.45
CA ALA A 61 7.54 -17.93 15.60
C ALA A 61 8.11 -16.56 15.17
N GLU A 62 8.92 -16.53 14.12
CA GLU A 62 9.49 -15.28 13.58
C GLU A 62 8.43 -14.39 12.93
N ILE A 63 7.49 -14.96 12.19
CA ILE A 63 6.35 -14.21 11.64
C ILE A 63 5.56 -13.54 12.76
N ARG A 64 5.21 -14.30 13.82
CA ARG A 64 4.51 -13.75 14.98
C ARG A 64 5.31 -12.63 15.64
N ARG A 65 6.60 -12.84 15.87
CA ARG A 65 7.48 -11.82 16.48
C ARG A 65 7.47 -10.52 15.68
N ILE A 66 7.57 -10.59 14.35
CA ILE A 66 7.53 -9.40 13.48
C ILE A 66 6.19 -8.68 13.64
N ILE A 67 5.08 -9.40 13.51
CA ILE A 67 3.73 -8.81 13.60
C ILE A 67 3.51 -8.15 14.96
N ASP A 68 3.84 -8.82 16.06
CA ASP A 68 3.64 -8.29 17.42
C ASP A 68 4.49 -7.05 17.67
N GLN A 69 5.75 -7.04 17.20
CA GLN A 69 6.63 -5.87 17.31
C GLN A 69 6.10 -4.68 16.51
N GLN A 70 5.69 -4.90 15.26
CA GLN A 70 5.19 -3.81 14.40
C GLN A 70 3.84 -3.30 14.90
N TYR A 71 2.97 -4.17 15.40
CA TYR A 71 1.72 -3.78 16.01
C TYR A 71 1.96 -2.94 17.27
N GLY A 72 2.87 -3.36 18.14
CA GLY A 72 3.27 -2.60 19.33
C GLY A 72 3.86 -1.23 18.99
N LEU A 73 4.69 -1.16 17.95
CA LEU A 73 5.25 0.11 17.47
C LEU A 73 4.16 1.03 16.90
N ALA A 74 3.29 0.52 16.04
CA ALA A 74 2.20 1.29 15.45
C ALA A 74 1.27 1.85 16.52
N ARG A 75 0.91 1.02 17.51
CA ARG A 75 0.09 1.43 18.65
C ARG A 75 0.78 2.54 19.45
N ARG A 76 2.08 2.38 19.76
CA ARG A 76 2.85 3.41 20.46
C ARG A 76 2.86 4.72 19.70
N LEU A 77 3.12 4.70 18.39
CA LEU A 77 3.15 5.91 17.56
C LEU A 77 1.79 6.64 17.56
N ILE A 78 0.70 5.88 17.51
CA ILE A 78 -0.67 6.43 17.59
C ILE A 78 -0.94 7.03 18.97
N GLU A 79 -0.55 6.34 20.05
CA GLU A 79 -0.75 6.81 21.42
C GLU A 79 0.11 8.05 21.74
N GLU A 80 1.37 8.09 21.30
CA GLU A 80 2.27 9.24 21.48
C GLU A 80 1.83 10.47 20.66
N ASN A 81 1.10 10.26 19.56
CA ASN A 81 0.57 11.33 18.70
C ASN A 81 -0.95 11.43 18.78
N ARG A 82 -1.52 11.10 19.96
CA ARG A 82 -2.97 11.07 20.18
C ARG A 82 -3.65 12.40 19.82
N ASP A 83 -3.00 13.51 20.14
CA ASP A 83 -3.41 14.87 19.80
C ASP A 83 -3.67 15.05 18.29
N LYS A 84 -2.73 14.60 17.47
CA LYS A 84 -2.81 14.68 16.00
C LYS A 84 -3.89 13.76 15.46
N VAL A 85 -4.00 12.55 16.01
CA VAL A 85 -5.04 11.59 15.61
C VAL A 85 -6.43 12.12 15.91
N GLU A 86 -6.63 12.74 17.08
CA GLU A 86 -7.89 13.40 17.43
C GLU A 86 -8.21 14.57 16.49
N ALA A 87 -7.22 15.42 16.19
CA ALA A 87 -7.39 16.52 15.23
C ALA A 87 -7.76 16.02 13.83
N MET A 88 -7.10 14.97 13.32
CA MET A 88 -7.44 14.35 12.03
C MET A 88 -8.85 13.75 12.05
N THR A 89 -9.22 13.06 13.13
CA THR A 89 -10.56 12.44 13.27
C THR A 89 -11.65 13.51 13.25
N GLN A 90 -11.45 14.61 13.97
CA GLN A 90 -12.40 15.71 14.01
C GLN A 90 -12.53 16.40 12.64
N ALA A 91 -11.41 16.61 11.95
CA ALA A 91 -11.43 17.22 10.62
C ALA A 91 -12.10 16.30 9.57
N LEU A 92 -11.89 14.98 9.66
CA LEU A 92 -12.59 14.01 8.80
C LEU A 92 -14.09 13.94 9.10
N LEU A 93 -14.51 14.13 10.35
CA LEU A 93 -15.94 14.25 10.69
C LEU A 93 -16.59 15.49 10.06
N GLU A 94 -15.84 16.58 9.92
CA GLU A 94 -16.35 17.84 9.38
C GLU A 94 -16.35 17.85 7.84
N TRP A 95 -15.29 17.35 7.20
CA TRP A 95 -15.07 17.51 5.76
C TRP A 95 -15.04 16.20 4.96
N GLU A 96 -15.17 15.04 5.63
CA GLU A 96 -15.14 13.68 5.07
C GLU A 96 -13.80 13.25 4.45
N THR A 97 -13.05 14.20 3.88
CA THR A 97 -11.76 13.99 3.21
C THR A 97 -10.74 15.03 3.66
N LEU A 98 -9.47 14.62 3.69
CA LEU A 98 -8.33 15.50 3.98
C LEU A 98 -7.32 15.41 2.85
N ASP A 99 -6.81 16.56 2.43
CA ASP A 99 -5.67 16.65 1.53
C ASP A 99 -4.33 16.59 2.29
N ALA A 100 -3.25 16.43 1.54
CA ALA A 100 -1.91 16.34 2.11
C ALA A 100 -1.49 17.63 2.85
N ASP A 101 -1.94 18.81 2.40
CA ASP A 101 -1.59 20.09 3.03
C ASP A 101 -2.25 20.20 4.41
N GLN A 102 -3.50 19.76 4.54
CA GLN A 102 -4.24 19.71 5.80
C GLN A 102 -3.60 18.72 6.78
N ILE A 103 -3.18 17.53 6.31
CA ILE A 103 -2.45 16.57 7.13
C ILE A 103 -1.14 17.18 7.61
N ASN A 104 -0.38 17.85 6.74
CA ASN A 104 0.89 18.48 7.09
C ASN A 104 0.72 19.58 8.16
N ASP A 105 -0.35 20.37 8.08
CA ASP A 105 -0.67 21.37 9.10
C ASP A 105 -0.90 20.71 10.47
N ILE A 106 -1.70 19.63 10.52
CA ILE A 106 -1.95 18.88 11.76
C ILE A 106 -0.65 18.27 12.30
N MET A 107 0.18 17.70 11.42
CA MET A 107 1.47 17.13 11.80
C MET A 107 2.43 18.19 12.38
N ALA A 108 2.33 19.43 11.92
CA ALA A 108 3.07 20.58 12.44
C ALA A 108 2.44 21.22 13.70
N GLY A 109 1.35 20.64 14.24
CA GLY A 109 0.64 21.17 15.42
C GLY A 109 -0.21 22.41 15.12
N LYS A 110 -0.54 22.67 13.85
CA LYS A 110 -1.41 23.76 13.42
C LYS A 110 -2.83 23.24 13.18
N PRO A 111 -3.87 24.08 13.31
CA PRO A 111 -5.20 23.71 12.88
C PRO A 111 -5.21 23.45 11.37
N PRO A 112 -5.96 22.43 10.88
CA PRO A 112 -6.02 22.16 9.46
C PRO A 112 -6.75 23.29 8.73
N ARG A 113 -6.22 23.67 7.56
CA ARG A 113 -6.84 24.66 6.67
C ARG A 113 -8.17 24.14 6.08
N GLU A 114 -9.00 25.06 5.61
CA GLU A 114 -10.24 24.72 4.91
C GLU A 114 -9.99 23.91 3.62
N PRO A 115 -10.91 22.99 3.26
CA PRO A 115 -10.80 22.22 2.03
C PRO A 115 -10.81 23.13 0.80
N LYS A 116 -9.92 22.86 -0.16
CA LYS A 116 -9.95 23.54 -1.46
C LYS A 116 -11.25 23.14 -2.17
N ARG A 117 -12.10 24.12 -2.51
CA ARG A 117 -13.26 23.87 -3.37
C ARG A 117 -12.77 23.39 -4.73
N THR A 118 -13.00 22.12 -5.04
CA THR A 118 -12.82 21.61 -6.39
C THR A 118 -13.96 22.18 -7.24
N THR A 119 -13.75 23.31 -7.88
CA THR A 119 -14.59 23.72 -9.01
C THR A 119 -14.42 22.64 -10.07
N PRO A 120 -15.50 21.96 -10.52
CA PRO A 120 -15.41 21.13 -11.71
C PRO A 120 -14.86 22.01 -12.85
N PRO A 121 -13.92 21.52 -13.69
CA PRO A 121 -13.49 22.28 -14.84
C PRO A 121 -14.73 22.63 -15.66
N ALA A 122 -14.96 23.94 -15.84
CA ALA A 122 -16.04 24.43 -16.67
C ALA A 122 -15.88 23.78 -18.04
N SER A 123 -16.86 22.97 -18.43
CA SER A 123 -16.96 22.42 -19.78
C SER A 123 -16.99 23.58 -20.76
N THR A 124 -15.87 23.84 -21.42
CA THR A 124 -15.79 24.78 -22.53
C THR A 124 -16.78 24.30 -23.60
N PRO A 125 -17.72 25.14 -24.09
CA PRO A 125 -18.59 24.75 -25.18
C PRO A 125 -17.71 24.49 -26.41
N ALA A 126 -17.86 23.33 -27.03
CA ALA A 126 -17.20 23.01 -28.29
C ALA A 126 -17.61 24.05 -29.35
N ASP A 127 -16.63 24.81 -29.81
CA ASP A 127 -16.73 25.73 -30.93
C ASP A 127 -16.96 24.93 -32.22
N ASN A 128 -18.22 24.85 -32.67
CA ASN A 128 -18.60 24.27 -33.95
C ASN A 128 -18.34 25.28 -35.06
N SER A 129 -17.09 25.38 -35.51
CA SER A 129 -16.74 26.02 -36.77
C SER A 129 -16.63 24.96 -37.88
N PRO A 130 -17.41 25.04 -38.99
CA PRO A 130 -17.33 24.07 -40.08
C PRO A 130 -16.05 24.30 -40.88
N GLY A 131 -15.17 23.30 -40.88
CA GLY A 131 -13.93 23.29 -41.65
C GLY A 131 -14.18 23.34 -43.15
N ALA A 132 -13.62 24.36 -43.79
CA ALA A 132 -13.43 24.43 -45.22
C ALA A 132 -12.52 23.28 -45.69
N ALA A 133 -12.99 22.49 -46.66
CA ALA A 133 -12.21 21.44 -47.29
C ALA A 133 -11.10 22.05 -48.18
N PRO A 134 -9.84 21.58 -48.08
CA PRO A 134 -8.84 21.86 -49.10
C PRO A 134 -8.87 20.72 -50.12
N ASN A 135 -9.04 21.03 -51.41
CA ASN A 135 -8.70 20.07 -52.45
C ASN A 135 -7.63 20.67 -53.37
N ALA A 136 -6.41 20.15 -53.23
CA ALA A 136 -5.26 20.47 -54.05
C ALA A 136 -5.26 19.61 -55.33
N ALA A 137 -4.81 20.22 -56.42
CA ALA A 137 -4.79 19.72 -57.79
C ALA A 137 -3.81 18.56 -58.06
N ALA A 138 -4.02 17.82 -59.18
CA ALA A 138 -3.18 17.78 -60.39
C ALA A 138 -3.39 16.44 -61.20
N PRO A 139 -2.74 16.17 -62.36
CA PRO A 139 -3.43 16.05 -63.66
C PRO A 139 -3.18 14.72 -64.43
N ALA A 140 -3.97 14.47 -65.49
CA ALA A 140 -3.58 13.77 -66.73
C ALA A 140 -4.72 13.88 -67.76
#